data_AF-A0A7S4RAQ2-F1
#
_entry.id   AF-A0A7S4RAQ2-F1
#
_cell.length_a   1.000
_cell.length_b   1.000
_cell.length_c   1.000
_cell.angle_alpha   90.00
_cell.angle_beta   90.00
_cell.angle_gamma   90.00
#
_symmetry.space_group_name_H-M   'P 1'
#
loop_
_entity.id
_entity.type
_entity.pdbx_description
1 polymer ?
#
loop_
_entity_poly.entity_id
_entity_poly.type
_entity_poly.pdbx_seq_one_letter_code
_entity_poly.pdbx_strand_id
1 'polypeptide(L)'
;LCVFFVLYVTLVIFTLVRIIYALFIRDTMQAAACDAEQLVREKASEKRALTAKLTELFRAADTSGDGFLSHDEFNEILTYPKVQTWMAALGMVVQDHEDLFGILIEGEPSERGISWE
;
A
#
# COMPACT_ATOMS: atom_id res chain seq x y z
N LEU A 1 1.95 41.49 49.16
CA LEU A 1 3.06 41.12 48.25
C LEU A 1 3.27 39.61 48.14
N CYS A 2 3.39 38.86 49.24
CA CYS A 2 3.69 37.42 49.20
C CYS A 2 2.65 36.60 48.40
N VAL A 3 1.36 36.88 48.56
CA VAL A 3 0.29 36.19 47.81
C VAL A 3 0.40 36.44 46.31
N PHE A 4 0.70 37.68 45.90
CA PHE A 4 0.90 38.03 44.49
C PHE A 4 2.11 37.31 43.90
N PHE A 5 3.19 37.20 44.66
CA PHE A 5 4.39 36.47 44.27
C PHE A 5 4.13 34.96 44.13
N VAL A 6 3.40 34.35 45.07
CA VAL A 6 3.04 32.92 45.01
C VAL A 6 2.12 32.62 43.83
N LEU A 7 1.12 33.48 43.58
CA LEU A 7 0.25 33.36 42.40
C LEU A 7 1.04 33.46 41.10
N TYR A 8 1.97 34.42 41.02
CA TYR A 8 2.84 34.57 39.86
C TYR A 8 3.68 33.31 39.62
N VAL A 9 4.37 32.81 40.64
CA VAL A 9 5.23 31.62 40.53
C VAL A 9 4.42 30.37 40.15
N THR A 10 3.25 30.17 40.76
CA THR A 10 2.39 29.01 40.45
C THR A 10 1.84 29.06 39.03
N LEU A 11 1.43 30.24 38.53
CA LEU A 11 0.99 30.40 37.14
C LEU A 11 2.12 30.14 36.14
N VAL A 12 3.34 30.61 36.42
CA VAL A 12 4.50 30.37 35.55
C VAL A 12 4.84 28.88 35.51
N ILE A 13 4.94 28.22 36.67
CA ILE A 13 5.22 26.77 36.73
C ILE A 13 4.12 25.97 36.04
N PHE A 14 2.85 26.31 36.27
CA PHE A 14 1.73 25.65 35.61
C PHE A 14 1.79 25.78 34.09
N THR A 15 2.14 26.98 33.59
CA THR A 15 2.31 27.23 32.15
C THR A 15 3.45 26.40 31.56
N LEU A 16 4.59 26.31 32.25
CA LEU A 16 5.72 25.50 31.80
C LEU A 16 5.38 24.01 31.73
N VAL A 17 4.72 23.45 32.76
CA VAL A 17 4.28 22.04 32.77
C VAL A 17 3.31 21.75 31.62
N ARG A 18 2.36 22.65 31.35
CA ARG A 18 1.41 22.52 30.24
C ARG A 18 2.09 22.50 28.88
N ILE A 19 3.10 23.34 28.68
CA ILE A 19 3.89 23.37 27.42
C ILE A 19 4.62 22.04 27.24
N ILE A 20 5.30 21.55 28.28
CA ILE A 20 6.03 20.27 28.21
C ILE A 20 5.07 19.11 27.90
N TYR A 21 3.93 19.04 28.60
CA TYR A 21 2.92 18.01 28.33
C TYR A 21 2.38 18.09 26.89
N ALA A 22 2.16 19.31 26.37
CA ALA A 22 1.74 19.52 25.00
C ALA A 22 2.80 19.09 23.97
N LEU A 23 4.09 19.14 24.29
CA LEU A 23 5.14 18.60 23.42
C LEU A 23 5.14 17.07 23.44
N PHE A 24 5.07 16.45 24.63
CA PHE A 24 5.01 14.99 24.74
C PHE A 24 3.81 14.36 24.04
N ILE A 25 2.62 14.98 24.15
CA ILE A 25 1.42 14.46 23.48
C ILE A 25 1.54 14.60 21.96
N ARG A 26 2.21 15.66 21.45
CA ARG A 26 2.48 15.82 20.02
C ARG A 26 3.40 14.72 19.51
N ASP A 27 4.51 14.47 20.19
CA ASP A 27 5.47 13.43 19.81
C ASP A 27 4.81 12.04 19.83
N THR A 28 3.99 11.76 20.83
CA THR A 28 3.25 10.48 20.94
C THR A 28 2.21 10.31 19.84
N MET A 29 1.46 11.37 19.52
CA MET A 29 0.43 11.33 18.46
C MET A 29 1.06 11.25 17.07
N GLN A 30 2.22 11.87 16.86
CA GLN A 30 2.94 11.81 15.59
C GLN A 30 3.53 10.42 15.33
N ALA A 31 4.02 9.73 16.36
CA ALA A 31 4.45 8.33 16.24
C ALA A 31 3.28 7.42 15.85
N ALA A 32 2.12 7.56 16.50
CA ALA A 32 0.93 6.75 16.20
C ALA A 32 0.36 6.98 14.78
N ALA A 33 0.46 8.22 14.26
CA ALA A 33 0.03 8.54 12.90
C ALA A 33 0.98 7.98 11.83
N CYS A 34 2.28 7.95 12.12
CA CYS A 34 3.30 7.42 11.22
C CYS A 34 3.14 5.90 11.01
N ASP A 35 2.75 5.16 12.04
CA ASP A 35 2.62 3.69 11.98
C ASP A 35 1.52 3.25 10.99
N ALA A 36 0.39 3.95 10.95
CA ALA A 36 -0.72 3.61 10.07
C ALA A 36 -0.37 3.81 8.58
N GLU A 37 0.27 4.94 8.24
CA GLU A 37 0.71 5.21 6.87
C GLU A 37 1.85 4.29 6.44
N GLN A 38 2.78 3.98 7.37
CA GLN A 38 3.90 3.10 7.08
C GLN A 38 3.44 1.67 6.79
N LEU A 39 2.49 1.14 7.56
CA LEU A 39 1.90 -0.19 7.32
C LEU A 39 1.20 -0.28 5.96
N VAL A 40 0.45 0.75 5.57
CA VAL A 40 -0.21 0.80 4.24
C VAL A 40 0.83 0.85 3.13
N ARG A 41 1.90 1.63 3.31
CA ARG A 41 2.99 1.77 2.32
C ARG A 41 3.80 0.47 2.17
N GLU A 42 4.09 -0.21 3.28
CA GLU A 42 4.76 -1.51 3.28
C GLU A 42 3.92 -2.55 2.53
N LYS A 43 2.62 -2.66 2.85
CA LYS A 43 1.70 -3.57 2.15
C LYS A 43 1.58 -3.26 0.65
N ALA A 44 1.54 -1.98 0.28
CA ALA A 44 1.54 -1.58 -1.13
C ALA A 44 2.87 -1.95 -1.83
N SER A 45 4.00 -1.80 -1.15
CA SER A 45 5.32 -2.14 -1.71
C SER A 45 5.51 -3.65 -1.90
N GLU A 46 5.03 -4.48 -0.96
CA GLU A 46 5.03 -5.94 -1.08
C GLU A 46 4.22 -6.38 -2.30
N LYS A 47 3.00 -5.84 -2.44
CA LYS A 47 2.15 -6.11 -3.60
C LYS A 47 2.82 -5.72 -4.92
N ARG A 48 3.43 -4.53 -4.99
CA ARG A 48 4.15 -4.08 -6.19
C ARG A 48 5.33 -5.00 -6.55
N ALA A 49 6.10 -5.45 -5.56
CA ALA A 49 7.22 -6.36 -5.79
C ALA A 49 6.75 -7.74 -6.29
N LEU A 50 5.61 -8.23 -5.78
CA LEU A 50 4.96 -9.44 -6.26
C LEU A 50 4.45 -9.28 -7.70
N THR A 51 3.77 -8.17 -7.99
CA THR A 51 3.29 -7.84 -9.35
C THR A 51 4.44 -7.75 -10.35
N ALA A 52 5.53 -7.07 -10.01
CA ALA A 52 6.68 -6.93 -10.91
C ALA A 52 7.30 -8.28 -11.29
N LYS A 53 7.44 -9.20 -10.33
CA LYS A 53 7.94 -10.56 -10.60
C LYS A 53 6.95 -11.39 -11.39
N LEU A 54 5.65 -11.20 -11.18
CA LEU A 54 4.62 -11.85 -11.97
C LEU A 54 4.63 -11.34 -13.42
N THR A 55 4.78 -10.03 -13.64
CA THR A 55 4.95 -9.44 -14.97
C THR A 55 6.20 -9.95 -15.68
N GLU A 56 7.31 -10.12 -14.97
CA GLU A 56 8.53 -10.70 -15.52
C GLU A 56 8.33 -12.17 -15.95
N LEU A 57 7.61 -12.96 -15.15
CA LEU A 57 7.25 -14.34 -15.51
C LEU A 57 6.30 -14.39 -16.70
N PHE A 58 5.29 -13.52 -16.74
CA PHE A 58 4.38 -13.43 -17.89
C PHE A 58 5.12 -13.04 -19.16
N ARG A 59 6.04 -12.08 -19.08
CA ARG A 59 6.88 -11.68 -20.21
C ARG A 59 7.85 -12.78 -20.65
N ALA A 60 8.31 -13.62 -19.73
CA ALA A 60 9.15 -14.77 -20.07
C ALA A 60 8.34 -15.94 -20.67
N ALA A 61 7.04 -16.01 -20.40
CA ALA A 61 6.12 -17.01 -20.94
C ALA A 61 5.46 -16.59 -22.25
N ASP A 62 5.35 -15.29 -22.52
CA ASP A 62 4.96 -14.72 -23.81
C ASP A 62 5.97 -15.15 -24.88
N THR A 63 5.59 -16.19 -25.61
CA THR A 63 6.40 -16.79 -26.69
C THR A 63 6.03 -16.18 -28.04
N SER A 64 4.81 -15.61 -28.12
CA SER A 64 4.28 -14.84 -29.24
C SER A 64 5.01 -13.49 -29.42
N GLY A 65 5.45 -12.88 -28.32
CA GLY A 65 6.14 -11.59 -28.28
C GLY A 65 5.24 -10.39 -28.61
N ASP A 66 3.92 -10.56 -28.49
CA ASP A 66 2.92 -9.52 -28.79
C ASP A 66 2.59 -8.64 -27.56
N GLY A 67 3.14 -8.99 -26.39
CA GLY A 67 2.92 -8.26 -25.13
C GLY A 67 1.57 -8.60 -24.47
N PHE A 68 0.82 -9.55 -25.02
CA PHE A 68 -0.44 -10.04 -24.48
C PHE A 68 -0.32 -11.54 -24.20
N LEU A 69 -0.86 -11.98 -23.07
CA LEU A 69 -0.94 -13.41 -22.82
C LEU A 69 -2.07 -13.99 -23.68
N SER A 70 -1.82 -15.04 -24.45
CA SER A 70 -2.90 -15.78 -25.09
C SER A 70 -3.59 -16.71 -24.08
N HIS A 71 -4.85 -17.09 -24.31
CA HIS A 71 -5.57 -18.05 -23.45
C HIS A 71 -4.82 -19.39 -23.30
N ASP A 72 -4.19 -19.85 -24.39
CA ASP A 72 -3.41 -21.09 -24.42
C ASP A 72 -2.11 -20.95 -23.60
N GLU A 73 -1.40 -19.83 -23.80
CA GLU A 73 -0.19 -19.50 -23.04
C GLU A 73 -0.51 -19.37 -21.55
N PHE A 74 -1.56 -18.62 -21.17
CA PHE A 74 -2.00 -18.47 -19.79
C PHE A 74 -2.30 -19.81 -19.10
N ASN A 75 -2.95 -20.73 -19.80
CA ASN A 75 -3.27 -22.06 -19.27
C ASN A 75 -2.00 -22.91 -19.07
N GLU A 76 -1.02 -22.79 -19.96
CA GLU A 76 0.28 -23.44 -19.83
C GLU A 76 1.07 -22.91 -18.63
N ILE A 77 1.10 -21.59 -18.40
CA ILE A 77 1.78 -20.98 -17.24
C ILE A 77 1.05 -21.24 -15.91
N LEU A 78 -0.27 -21.30 -15.92
CA LEU A 78 -1.08 -21.68 -14.75
C LEU A 78 -0.81 -23.12 -14.29
N THR A 79 -0.32 -23.98 -15.18
CA THR A 79 0.10 -25.34 -14.85
C THR A 79 1.37 -25.35 -13.98
N TYR A 80 2.16 -24.27 -13.98
CA TYR A 80 3.35 -24.18 -13.14
C TYR A 80 2.98 -23.85 -11.69
N PRO A 81 3.37 -24.70 -10.71
CA PRO A 81 3.03 -24.50 -9.29
C PRO A 81 3.63 -23.22 -8.69
N LYS A 82 4.70 -22.70 -9.29
CA LYS A 82 5.24 -21.39 -8.94
C LYS A 82 4.23 -20.28 -9.24
N VAL A 83 3.64 -20.22 -10.43
CA VAL A 83 2.70 -19.13 -10.80
C VAL A 83 1.46 -19.14 -9.90
N GLN A 84 0.93 -20.32 -9.59
CA GLN A 84 -0.20 -20.48 -8.66
C GLN A 84 0.11 -19.94 -7.25
N THR A 85 1.33 -20.19 -6.75
CA THR A 85 1.74 -19.70 -5.42
C THR A 85 1.81 -18.17 -5.38
N TRP A 86 2.25 -17.54 -6.47
CA TRP A 86 2.39 -16.08 -6.57
C TRP A 86 1.02 -15.41 -6.76
N MET A 87 0.12 -16.02 -7.52
CA MET A 87 -1.28 -15.57 -7.63
C MET A 87 -2.04 -15.70 -6.30
N ALA A 88 -1.86 -16.82 -5.60
CA ALA A 88 -2.44 -17.00 -4.26
C ALA A 88 -1.89 -15.98 -3.26
N ALA A 89 -0.59 -15.64 -3.34
CA ALA A 89 0.03 -14.60 -2.51
C ALA A 89 -0.50 -13.18 -2.81
N LEU A 90 -0.95 -12.92 -4.03
CA LEU A 90 -1.62 -11.67 -4.43
C LEU A 90 -3.11 -11.63 -4.02
N GLY A 91 -3.65 -12.72 -3.45
CA GLY A 91 -5.05 -12.84 -3.05
C GLY A 91 -5.98 -13.20 -4.21
N MET A 92 -5.44 -13.58 -5.37
CA MET A 92 -6.22 -14.05 -6.50
C MET A 92 -6.49 -15.54 -6.31
N VAL A 93 -7.72 -15.88 -5.93
CA VAL A 93 -8.18 -17.26 -5.88
C VAL A 93 -8.44 -17.71 -7.31
N VAL A 94 -7.63 -18.66 -7.79
CA VAL A 94 -7.73 -19.27 -9.12
C VAL A 94 -8.94 -20.22 -9.13
N GLN A 95 -10.16 -19.68 -9.05
CA GLN A 95 -11.38 -20.47 -9.17
C GLN A 95 -12.08 -20.32 -10.51
N ASP A 96 -11.80 -19.25 -11.27
CA ASP A 96 -12.20 -19.15 -12.66
C ASP A 96 -11.11 -18.45 -13.47
N HIS A 97 -10.61 -19.13 -14.50
CA HIS A 97 -9.48 -18.67 -15.30
C HIS A 97 -9.90 -17.64 -16.36
N GLU A 98 -11.19 -17.64 -16.76
CA GLU A 98 -11.73 -16.62 -17.68
C GLU A 98 -11.91 -15.26 -17.00
N ASP A 99 -12.50 -15.21 -15.80
CA ASP A 99 -12.71 -13.95 -15.07
C ASP A 99 -11.39 -13.31 -14.63
N LEU A 100 -10.40 -14.13 -14.25
CA LEU A 100 -9.07 -13.65 -13.90
C LEU A 100 -8.35 -12.99 -15.07
N PHE A 101 -8.57 -13.51 -16.28
CA PHE A 101 -7.97 -12.97 -17.49
C PHE A 101 -8.54 -11.60 -17.85
N GLY A 102 -9.86 -11.43 -17.70
CA GLY A 102 -10.54 -10.14 -17.88
C GLY A 102 -10.03 -9.07 -16.90
N ILE A 103 -9.88 -9.42 -15.62
CA ILE A 103 -9.41 -8.48 -14.58
C ILE A 103 -7.93 -8.11 -14.79
N LEU A 104 -7.09 -9.03 -15.28
CA LEU A 104 -5.65 -8.78 -15.48
C LEU A 104 -5.39 -7.84 -16.66
N ILE A 105 -6.20 -7.93 -17.73
CA ILE A 105 -6.14 -7.03 -18.89
C ILE A 105 -6.74 -5.66 -18.57
N GLU A 106 -7.76 -5.61 -17.70
CA GLU A 106 -8.40 -4.37 -17.26
C GLU A 106 -7.52 -3.56 -16.27
N GLY A 107 -6.36 -4.10 -15.87
CA GLY A 107 -5.37 -3.45 -15.01
C GLY A 107 -4.51 -2.38 -15.69
N GLU A 108 -4.65 -2.16 -17.00
CA GLU A 108 -4.08 -0.99 -17.68
C GLU A 108 -5.00 0.22 -17.44
N PRO A 109 -4.59 1.23 -16.65
CA PRO A 109 -5.23 2.53 -16.73
C PRO A 109 -4.87 3.12 -18.10
N SER A 110 -5.69 2.83 -19.10
CA SER A 110 -5.62 3.58 -20.34
C SER A 110 -5.85 5.04 -19.96
N GLU A 111 -4.79 5.84 -20.02
CA GLU A 111 -4.86 7.29 -20.06
C GLU A 111 -5.71 7.66 -21.27
N ARG A 112 -7.03 7.69 -21.09
CA ARG A 112 -7.96 8.35 -21.99
C ARG A 112 -8.78 9.35 -21.21
N GLY A 113 -8.21 10.55 -21.15
CA GLY A 113 -8.94 11.79 -21.37
C GLY A 113 -9.96 12.17 -20.32
N ILE A 114 -9.57 13.11 -19.46
CA ILE A 114 -10.39 14.25 -19.02
C ILE A 114 -11.72 14.41 -19.77
N SER A 115 -12.82 14.31 -19.05
CA SER A 115 -14.07 15.00 -19.36
C SER A 115 -14.56 15.64 -18.06
N TRP A 116 -14.54 16.98 -18.04
CA TRP A 116 -15.18 17.79 -17.02
C TRP A 116 -16.55 18.16 -17.54
N GLU A 117 -17.59 17.69 -16.87
CA GLU A 117 -18.87 18.40 -16.75
C GLU A 117 -19.20 18.55 -15.26
#